data_AF-A0A9D8W6X8-F1
#
_entry.id   AF-A0A9D8W6X8-F1
#
_cell.length_a   1.000
_cell.length_b   1.000
_cell.length_c   1.000
_cell.angle_alpha   90.00
_cell.angle_beta   90.00
_cell.angle_gamma   90.00
#
_symmetry.space_group_name_H-M   'P 1'
#
loop_
_entity.id
_entity.type
_entity.pdbx_description
1 polymer ?
#
loop_
_entity_poly.entity_id
_entity_poly.type
_entity_poly.pdbx_seq_one_letter_code
_entity_poly.pdbx_strand_id
1 'polypeptide(L)'
;HPPIAYFPEAGAQNTSGTVFAMHYGWSGGHLMYAEELPDGRRQVQWGHATGTRAGGRSFQTGKLYLSVSETGLNGCATAFQRHLRDHVVTWPHPKRPRPVHYNCWEAVYFDHDVGVLKEIANRAAELGAERFVLDDGWFGQRDDDTTSLGDWDIDPRKWPEGLTPII
;
A
#
# COMPACT_ATOMS: atom_id res chain seq x y z
N HIS A 1 12.22 -4.29 -4.44
CA HIS A 1 12.40 -2.83 -4.44
C HIS A 1 11.09 -2.16 -4.84
N PRO A 2 10.70 -1.01 -4.26
CA PRO A 2 9.54 -0.28 -4.75
C PRO A 2 9.82 0.21 -6.20
N PRO A 3 8.79 0.33 -7.06
CA PRO A 3 8.96 0.72 -8.46
C PRO A 3 9.18 2.24 -8.62
N ILE A 4 10.11 2.80 -7.83
CA ILE A 4 10.45 4.23 -7.79
C ILE A 4 11.96 4.42 -7.75
N ALA A 5 12.47 5.42 -8.46
CA ALA A 5 13.87 5.82 -8.43
C ALA A 5 14.02 7.34 -8.45
N TYR A 6 15.04 7.83 -7.77
CA TYR A 6 15.45 9.24 -7.75
C TYR A 6 16.88 9.35 -8.30
N PHE A 7 17.11 10.36 -9.12
CA PHE A 7 18.38 10.68 -9.76
C PHE A 7 18.75 12.12 -9.37
N PRO A 8 19.37 12.30 -8.19
CA PRO A 8 19.84 13.61 -7.75
C PRO A 8 21.05 14.06 -8.56
N GLU A 9 21.11 15.35 -8.91
CA GLU A 9 22.36 15.97 -9.36
C GLU A 9 23.35 16.06 -8.20
N ALA A 10 24.64 16.24 -8.55
CA ALA A 10 25.69 16.38 -7.56
C ALA A 10 25.40 17.53 -6.59
N GLY A 11 25.38 17.24 -5.30
CA GLY A 11 25.10 18.22 -4.25
C GLY A 11 23.62 18.47 -3.96
N ALA A 12 22.69 17.81 -4.66
CA ALA A 12 21.29 17.85 -4.30
C ALA A 12 21.04 17.20 -2.92
N GLN A 13 20.08 17.76 -2.18
CA GLN A 13 19.71 17.37 -0.82
C GLN A 13 18.20 17.09 -0.75
N ASN A 14 17.68 16.91 0.46
CA ASN A 14 16.24 16.77 0.65
C ASN A 14 15.47 18.04 0.27
N THR A 15 16.07 19.22 0.44
CA THR A 15 15.39 20.53 0.35
C THR A 15 16.00 21.49 -0.67
N SER A 16 17.00 21.06 -1.44
CA SER A 16 17.68 21.90 -2.44
C SER A 16 18.33 21.05 -3.54
N GLY A 17 18.57 21.67 -4.70
CA GLY A 17 19.22 21.05 -5.84
C GLY A 17 18.28 20.27 -6.73
N THR A 18 18.75 19.95 -7.94
CA THR A 18 17.94 19.29 -8.96
C THR A 18 17.86 17.79 -8.72
N VAL A 19 16.64 17.25 -8.78
CA VAL A 19 16.38 15.82 -8.68
C VAL A 19 15.37 15.42 -9.76
N PHE A 20 15.70 14.39 -10.53
CA PHE A 20 14.76 13.72 -11.41
C PHE A 20 14.22 12.48 -10.70
N ALA A 21 12.94 12.17 -10.85
CA ALA A 21 12.34 11.00 -10.23
C ALA A 21 11.40 10.29 -11.18
N MET A 22 11.34 8.96 -11.06
CA MET A 22 10.52 8.08 -11.87
C MET A 22 9.75 7.12 -10.97
N HIS A 23 8.46 6.91 -11.23
CA HIS A 23 7.64 5.90 -10.55
C HIS A 23 6.86 5.09 -11.59
N TYR A 24 7.15 3.80 -11.70
CA TYR A 24 6.38 2.90 -12.55
C TYR A 24 5.11 2.46 -11.82
N GLY A 25 3.96 2.93 -12.31
CA GLY A 25 2.63 2.70 -11.74
C GLY A 25 2.13 1.27 -11.90
N TRP A 26 2.87 0.31 -11.34
CA TRP A 26 2.62 -1.11 -11.43
C TRP A 26 2.81 -1.78 -10.06
N SER A 27 1.82 -2.56 -9.64
CA SER A 27 1.83 -3.27 -8.37
C SER A 27 2.41 -4.69 -8.44
N GLY A 28 2.62 -5.23 -9.64
CA GLY A 28 3.17 -6.56 -9.85
C GLY A 28 4.69 -6.58 -9.99
N GLY A 29 5.21 -7.72 -10.45
CA GLY A 29 6.62 -7.86 -10.81
C GLY A 29 7.02 -6.80 -11.84
N HIS A 30 8.10 -6.07 -11.55
CA HIS A 30 8.65 -5.00 -12.40
C HIS A 30 10.16 -5.12 -12.50
N LEU A 31 10.72 -4.40 -13.47
CA LEU A 31 12.15 -4.31 -13.70
C LEU A 31 12.54 -2.86 -14.01
N MET A 32 13.69 -2.46 -13.48
CA MET A 32 14.35 -1.20 -13.81
C MET A 32 15.74 -1.53 -14.36
N TYR A 33 16.05 -0.98 -15.53
CA TYR A 33 17.41 -0.97 -16.06
C TYR A 33 17.96 0.44 -16.01
N ALA A 34 19.19 0.60 -15.53
CA ALA A 34 19.97 1.82 -15.67
C ALA A 34 21.30 1.46 -16.34
N GLU A 35 21.60 2.10 -17.47
CA GLU A 35 22.73 1.74 -18.31
C GLU A 35 23.37 2.99 -18.91
N GLU A 36 24.71 2.95 -19.07
CA GLU A 36 25.45 3.86 -19.93
C GLU A 36 25.74 3.15 -21.26
N LEU A 37 25.28 3.76 -22.35
CA LEU A 37 25.46 3.27 -23.71
C LEU A 37 26.91 3.49 -24.18
N PRO A 38 27.39 2.76 -25.20
CA PRO A 38 28.77 2.89 -25.69
C PRO A 38 29.18 4.29 -26.16
N ASP A 39 28.21 5.16 -26.48
CA ASP A 39 28.44 6.55 -26.88
C ASP A 39 28.37 7.55 -25.71
N GLY A 40 28.31 7.05 -24.47
CA GLY A 40 28.29 7.84 -23.24
C GLY A 40 26.91 8.35 -22.83
N ARG A 41 25.85 8.12 -23.63
CA ARG A 41 24.48 8.45 -23.21
C ARG A 41 24.03 7.51 -22.10
N ARG A 42 23.18 8.00 -21.20
CA ARG A 42 22.60 7.19 -20.12
C ARG A 42 21.11 6.99 -20.35
N GLN A 43 20.63 5.78 -20.08
CA GLN A 43 19.22 5.44 -20.17
C GLN A 43 18.73 4.76 -18.90
N VAL A 44 17.46 5.03 -18.59
CA VAL A 44 16.72 4.33 -17.55
C VAL A 44 15.44 3.78 -18.18
N GLN A 45 15.20 2.48 -18.04
CA GLN A 45 14.02 1.81 -18.57
C GLN A 45 13.23 1.16 -17.45
N TRP A 46 11.91 1.15 -17.59
CA TRP A 46 10.97 0.49 -16.69
C TRP A 46 10.06 -0.44 -17.47
N GLY A 47 9.69 -1.57 -16.88
CA GLY A 47 8.74 -2.50 -17.47
C GLY A 47 8.26 -3.55 -16.48
N HIS A 48 7.34 -4.40 -16.91
CA HIS A 48 6.95 -5.58 -16.14
C HIS A 48 8.12 -6.58 -16.06
N ALA A 49 8.27 -7.24 -14.90
CA ALA A 49 9.16 -8.39 -14.80
C ALA A 49 8.61 -9.46 -15.75
N THR A 50 9.46 -9.91 -16.65
CA THR A 50 9.14 -10.73 -17.84
C THR A 50 8.23 -11.93 -17.54
N GLY A 51 7.37 -12.28 -18.51
CA GLY A 51 6.61 -13.54 -18.50
C GLY A 51 5.22 -13.48 -19.14
N THR A 52 4.64 -12.28 -19.28
CA THR A 52 3.33 -12.12 -19.93
C THR A 52 3.45 -12.18 -21.45
N ARG A 53 3.49 -13.39 -22.00
CA ARG A 53 3.10 -13.65 -23.39
C ARG A 53 1.68 -14.17 -23.41
N ALA A 54 0.71 -13.27 -23.36
CA ALA A 54 -0.61 -13.63 -23.85
C ALA A 54 -0.50 -13.82 -25.37
N GLY A 55 -1.18 -14.81 -25.95
CA GLY A 55 -1.45 -14.86 -27.40
C GLY A 55 -2.34 -13.69 -27.89
N GLY A 56 -2.28 -12.55 -27.21
CA GLY A 56 -3.03 -11.34 -27.48
C GLY A 56 -2.43 -10.55 -28.63
N ARG A 57 -3.31 -9.84 -29.35
CA ARG A 57 -2.94 -9.00 -30.50
C ARG A 57 -2.47 -7.60 -30.10
N SER A 58 -2.56 -7.25 -28.82
CA SER A 58 -2.24 -5.93 -28.28
C SER A 58 -1.71 -6.05 -26.86
N PHE A 59 -0.80 -5.14 -26.50
CA PHE A 59 -0.21 -5.05 -25.16
C PHE A 59 -0.14 -3.58 -24.74
N GLN A 60 -0.43 -3.29 -23.48
CA GLN A 60 -0.29 -1.96 -22.88
C GLN A 60 0.54 -2.07 -21.60
N THR A 61 1.57 -1.23 -21.51
CA THR A 61 2.42 -1.09 -20.33
C THR A 61 1.73 -0.32 -19.20
N GLY A 62 2.20 -0.50 -17.96
CA GLY A 62 1.91 0.42 -16.87
C GLY A 62 2.36 1.85 -17.18
N LYS A 63 1.74 2.83 -16.52
CA LYS A 63 2.11 4.25 -16.67
C LYS A 63 3.43 4.52 -15.95
N LEU A 64 4.36 5.18 -16.61
CA LEU A 64 5.55 5.73 -15.97
C LEU A 64 5.30 7.20 -15.61
N TYR A 65 5.35 7.53 -14.33
CA TYR A 65 5.23 8.89 -13.83
C TYR A 65 6.62 9.50 -13.67
N LEU A 66 6.79 10.73 -14.14
CA LEU A 66 8.06 11.46 -14.07
C LEU A 66 7.86 12.73 -13.24
N SER A 67 8.88 13.11 -12.48
CA SER A 67 8.93 14.38 -11.75
C SER A 67 10.35 14.95 -11.82
N VAL A 68 10.44 16.28 -11.88
CA VAL A 68 11.70 17.01 -11.74
C VAL A 68 11.48 18.10 -10.70
N SER A 69 12.43 18.27 -9.80
CA SER A 69 12.40 19.31 -8.77
C SER A 69 13.75 19.98 -8.64
N GLU A 70 13.76 21.30 -8.53
CA GLU A 70 14.93 22.12 -8.19
C GLU A 70 15.04 22.39 -6.67
N THR A 71 14.09 21.87 -5.89
CA THR A 71 14.00 22.03 -4.43
C THR A 71 14.30 20.73 -3.69
N GLY A 72 15.10 19.86 -4.30
CA GLY A 72 15.55 18.60 -3.73
C GLY A 72 14.52 17.47 -3.78
N LEU A 73 14.82 16.38 -3.08
CA LEU A 73 14.00 15.16 -3.04
C LEU A 73 12.55 15.43 -2.57
N ASN A 74 12.36 16.37 -1.65
CA ASN A 74 11.05 16.72 -1.10
C ASN A 74 10.11 17.32 -2.15
N GLY A 75 10.65 18.03 -3.15
CA GLY A 75 9.82 18.58 -4.23
C GLY A 75 9.26 17.48 -5.13
N CYS A 76 10.08 16.51 -5.51
CA CYS A 76 9.63 15.31 -6.25
C CYS A 76 8.60 14.51 -5.43
N ALA A 77 8.86 14.29 -4.14
CA ALA A 77 7.94 13.58 -3.25
C ALA A 77 6.59 14.30 -3.15
N THR A 78 6.60 15.62 -2.99
CA THR A 78 5.38 16.45 -2.94
C THR A 78 4.60 16.37 -4.25
N ALA A 79 5.29 16.42 -5.40
CA ALA A 79 4.67 16.31 -6.70
C ALA A 79 3.97 14.96 -6.90
N PHE A 80 4.63 13.84 -6.56
CA PHE A 80 4.00 12.52 -6.63
C PHE A 80 2.82 12.37 -5.67
N GLN A 81 2.94 12.84 -4.42
CA GLN A 81 1.87 12.79 -3.44
C GLN A 81 0.64 13.61 -3.88
N ARG A 82 0.86 14.81 -4.44
CA ARG A 82 -0.22 15.63 -5.00
C ARG A 82 -0.87 14.94 -6.19
N HIS A 83 -0.07 14.47 -7.16
CA HIS A 83 -0.62 13.77 -8.32
C HIS A 83 -1.47 12.56 -7.92
N LEU A 84 -0.99 11.74 -6.99
CA LEU A 84 -1.72 10.58 -6.47
C LEU A 84 -3.05 11.00 -5.81
N ARG A 85 -3.01 12.00 -4.92
CA ARG A 85 -4.20 12.47 -4.19
C ARG A 85 -5.22 13.19 -5.08
N ASP A 86 -4.75 13.96 -6.04
CA ASP A 86 -5.58 14.91 -6.78
C ASP A 86 -6.11 14.33 -8.10
N HIS A 87 -5.43 13.31 -8.66
CA HIS A 87 -5.74 12.80 -10.01
C HIS A 87 -5.88 11.28 -10.13
N VAL A 88 -5.32 10.50 -9.19
CA VAL A 88 -5.31 9.03 -9.32
C VAL A 88 -6.32 8.39 -8.38
N VAL A 89 -6.34 8.80 -7.11
CA VAL A 89 -7.25 8.21 -6.12
C VAL A 89 -8.60 8.94 -6.14
N THR A 90 -9.68 8.18 -6.35
CA THR A 90 -11.04 8.67 -6.11
C THR A 90 -11.40 8.49 -4.64
N TRP A 91 -11.44 9.60 -3.89
CA TRP A 91 -11.80 9.56 -2.47
C TRP A 91 -13.32 9.54 -2.30
N PRO A 92 -13.89 8.60 -1.54
CA PRO A 92 -15.34 8.60 -1.27
C PRO A 92 -15.78 9.82 -0.46
N HIS A 93 -14.92 10.30 0.45
CA HIS A 93 -15.16 11.48 1.27
C HIS A 93 -13.87 12.33 1.38
N PRO A 94 -13.49 13.12 0.35
CA PRO A 94 -12.19 13.79 0.27
C PRO A 94 -11.94 14.79 1.41
N LYS A 95 -12.99 15.36 2.00
CA LYS A 95 -12.89 16.32 3.11
C LYS A 95 -12.84 15.67 4.48
N ARG A 96 -13.15 14.37 4.60
CA ARG A 96 -13.23 13.69 5.89
C ARG A 96 -11.82 13.21 6.29
N PRO A 97 -11.31 13.61 7.47
CA PRO A 97 -10.08 13.02 8.01
C PRO A 97 -10.20 11.50 8.10
N ARG A 98 -9.06 10.81 7.99
CA ARG A 98 -9.03 9.35 8.19
C ARG A 98 -9.25 9.07 9.68
N PRO A 99 -10.17 8.15 10.05
CA PRO A 99 -10.40 7.83 11.45
C PRO A 99 -9.14 7.27 12.11
N VAL A 100 -8.90 7.66 13.36
CA VAL A 100 -7.95 6.97 14.25
C VAL A 100 -8.54 5.60 14.55
N HIS A 101 -7.88 4.54 14.12
CA HIS A 101 -8.36 3.18 14.34
C HIS A 101 -7.48 2.40 15.31
N TYR A 102 -8.09 1.47 16.02
CA TYR A 102 -7.42 0.43 16.78
C TYR A 102 -7.57 -0.90 16.03
N ASN A 103 -6.45 -1.54 15.70
CA ASN A 103 -6.42 -2.86 15.07
C ASN A 103 -6.01 -3.90 16.13
N CYS A 104 -6.77 -5.01 16.23
CA CYS A 104 -6.57 -5.99 17.30
C CYS A 104 -5.47 -7.04 17.02
N TRP A 105 -4.82 -7.03 15.86
CA TRP A 105 -3.90 -8.09 15.43
C TRP A 105 -2.84 -8.43 16.49
N GLU A 106 -1.99 -7.49 16.90
CA GLU A 106 -0.93 -7.78 17.88
C GLU A 106 -1.46 -8.04 19.30
N ALA A 107 -2.72 -7.68 19.58
CA ALA A 107 -3.32 -7.84 20.90
C ALA A 107 -3.82 -9.28 21.14
N VAL A 108 -4.32 -9.95 20.09
CA VAL A 108 -4.95 -11.28 20.21
C VAL A 108 -4.45 -12.31 19.19
N TYR A 109 -3.79 -11.88 18.11
CA TYR A 109 -3.49 -12.71 16.93
C TYR A 109 -4.73 -13.52 16.53
N PHE A 110 -4.64 -14.86 16.52
CA PHE A 110 -5.74 -15.74 16.13
C PHE A 110 -6.66 -16.15 17.31
N ASP A 111 -6.31 -15.81 18.56
CA ASP A 111 -7.00 -16.24 19.78
C ASP A 111 -8.19 -15.32 20.09
N HIS A 112 -9.22 -15.41 19.24
CA HIS A 112 -10.40 -14.56 19.35
C HIS A 112 -11.31 -15.02 20.49
N ASP A 113 -11.41 -14.19 21.51
CA ASP A 113 -12.47 -14.23 22.52
C ASP A 113 -13.33 -12.95 22.40
N VAL A 114 -14.65 -13.13 22.26
CA VAL A 114 -15.59 -12.02 22.07
C VAL A 114 -15.62 -11.07 23.27
N GLY A 115 -15.45 -11.59 24.49
CA GLY A 115 -15.41 -10.79 25.72
C GLY A 115 -14.17 -9.90 25.74
N VAL A 116 -12.99 -10.48 25.49
CA VAL A 116 -11.72 -9.77 25.39
C VAL A 116 -11.77 -8.68 24.31
N LEU A 117 -12.27 -9.01 23.12
CA LEU A 117 -12.37 -8.04 22.01
C LEU A 117 -13.31 -6.87 22.35
N LYS A 118 -14.42 -7.12 23.04
CA LYS A 118 -15.31 -6.06 23.54
C LYS A 118 -14.61 -5.17 24.56
N GLU A 119 -13.88 -5.74 25.51
CA GLU A 119 -13.12 -4.97 26.49
C GLU A 119 -12.07 -4.08 25.83
N ILE A 120 -11.34 -4.60 24.84
CA ILE A 120 -10.37 -3.84 24.06
C ILE A 120 -11.07 -2.71 23.29
N ALA A 121 -12.18 -3.00 22.62
CA ALA A 121 -12.94 -2.00 21.87
C ALA A 121 -13.45 -0.87 22.79
N ASN A 122 -13.97 -1.19 23.98
CA ASN A 122 -14.40 -0.21 24.97
C ASN A 122 -13.24 0.67 25.43
N ARG A 123 -12.10 0.07 25.79
CA ARG A 123 -10.90 0.83 26.21
C ARG A 123 -10.35 1.71 25.08
N ALA A 124 -10.34 1.21 23.85
CA ALA A 124 -9.92 1.98 22.68
C ALA A 124 -10.85 3.18 22.46
N ALA A 125 -12.16 3.00 22.61
CA ALA A 125 -13.14 4.09 22.52
C ALA A 125 -12.95 5.13 23.66
N GLU A 126 -12.69 4.69 24.89
CA GLU A 126 -12.38 5.58 26.03
C GLU A 126 -11.11 6.43 25.78
N LEU A 127 -10.13 5.89 25.05
CA LEU A 127 -8.92 6.61 24.61
C LEU A 127 -9.18 7.55 23.42
N GLY A 128 -10.35 7.49 22.80
CA GLY A 128 -10.74 8.33 21.65
C GLY A 128 -10.52 7.68 20.28
N ALA A 129 -10.34 6.36 20.19
CA ALA A 129 -10.34 5.68 18.89
C ALA A 129 -11.72 5.80 18.22
N GLU A 130 -11.72 6.04 16.91
CA GLU A 130 -12.92 6.29 16.10
C GLU A 130 -13.37 5.05 15.31
N ARG A 131 -12.56 3.98 15.31
CA ARG A 131 -12.82 2.73 14.62
C ARG A 131 -12.09 1.56 15.27
N PHE A 132 -12.79 0.45 15.47
CA PHE A 132 -12.18 -0.83 15.79
C PHE A 132 -12.02 -1.67 14.51
N VAL A 133 -10.89 -2.34 14.34
CA VAL A 133 -10.59 -3.22 13.20
C VAL A 133 -10.32 -4.62 13.71
N LEU A 134 -11.22 -5.53 13.34
CA LEU A 134 -11.01 -6.97 13.50
C LEU A 134 -10.08 -7.46 12.38
N ASP A 135 -8.94 -8.03 12.76
CA ASP A 135 -7.91 -8.51 11.82
C ASP A 135 -8.07 -10.02 11.53
N ASP A 136 -7.02 -10.67 11.02
CA ASP A 136 -7.02 -12.09 10.61
C ASP A 136 -7.55 -13.03 11.71
N GLY A 137 -8.19 -14.14 11.30
CA GLY A 137 -8.68 -15.17 12.23
C GLY A 137 -10.20 -15.29 12.40
N TRP A 138 -11.00 -14.38 11.82
CA TRP A 138 -12.47 -14.41 11.95
C TRP A 138 -13.20 -15.37 11.01
N PHE A 139 -12.52 -15.92 10.01
CA PHE A 139 -13.12 -16.68 8.92
C PHE A 139 -12.68 -18.15 8.88
N GLY A 140 -13.47 -19.01 8.25
CA GLY A 140 -13.18 -20.43 8.01
C GLY A 140 -12.81 -21.18 9.30
N GLN A 141 -11.62 -21.78 9.32
CA GLN A 141 -10.98 -22.36 10.52
C GLN A 141 -9.61 -21.73 10.77
N ARG A 142 -9.54 -20.40 10.67
CA ARG A 142 -8.31 -19.62 10.70
C ARG A 142 -7.77 -19.46 12.12
N ASP A 143 -7.23 -20.55 12.66
CA ASP A 143 -6.57 -20.62 13.98
C ASP A 143 -5.06 -20.31 13.90
N ASP A 144 -4.51 -20.33 12.69
CA ASP A 144 -3.15 -19.96 12.36
C ASP A 144 -3.07 -19.44 10.91
N ASP A 145 -1.85 -19.15 10.45
CA ASP A 145 -1.59 -18.64 9.10
C ASP A 145 -1.57 -19.72 8.01
N THR A 146 -1.80 -21.00 8.33
CA THR A 146 -1.58 -22.14 7.44
C THR A 146 -2.84 -22.64 6.71
N THR A 147 -4.04 -22.20 7.10
CA THR A 147 -5.31 -22.70 6.54
C THR A 147 -6.31 -21.59 6.19
N SER A 148 -7.43 -21.93 5.55
CA SER A 148 -8.64 -21.09 5.41
C SER A 148 -8.57 -19.85 4.50
N LEU A 149 -7.40 -19.46 3.97
CA LEU A 149 -7.33 -18.41 2.94
C LEU A 149 -8.14 -18.82 1.70
N GLY A 150 -9.20 -18.06 1.42
CA GLY A 150 -10.17 -18.35 0.36
C GLY A 150 -11.58 -18.64 0.88
N ASP A 151 -11.71 -19.03 2.15
CA ASP A 151 -12.97 -19.38 2.79
C ASP A 151 -13.48 -18.21 3.65
N TRP A 152 -14.08 -17.20 3.01
CA TRP A 152 -14.47 -15.93 3.62
C TRP A 152 -15.81 -15.95 4.39
N ASP A 153 -16.17 -17.09 4.96
CA ASP A 153 -17.34 -17.25 5.83
C ASP A 153 -16.93 -17.12 7.30
N ILE A 154 -17.80 -16.55 8.14
CA ILE A 154 -17.53 -16.36 9.57
C ILE A 154 -17.30 -17.73 10.24
N ASP A 155 -16.24 -17.86 11.05
CA ASP A 155 -15.99 -19.06 11.85
C ASP A 155 -16.98 -19.13 13.04
N PRO A 156 -17.99 -20.02 13.02
CA PRO A 156 -18.99 -20.09 14.08
C PRO A 156 -18.43 -20.64 15.40
N ARG A 157 -17.23 -21.23 15.41
CA ARG A 157 -16.56 -21.72 16.62
C ARG A 157 -16.07 -20.56 17.48
N LYS A 158 -15.58 -19.49 16.84
CA LYS A 158 -15.14 -18.24 17.47
C LYS A 158 -16.28 -17.23 17.59
N TRP A 159 -17.19 -17.24 16.60
CA TRP A 159 -18.27 -16.26 16.45
C TRP A 159 -19.64 -16.94 16.33
N PRO A 160 -20.12 -17.62 17.38
CA PRO A 160 -21.38 -18.37 17.32
C PRO A 160 -22.61 -17.48 17.04
N GLU A 161 -22.54 -16.20 17.41
CA GLU A 161 -23.57 -15.18 17.15
C GLU A 161 -23.23 -14.30 15.92
N GLY A 162 -22.24 -14.72 15.12
CA GLY A 162 -21.65 -13.89 14.08
C GLY A 162 -20.86 -12.70 14.64
N LEU A 163 -20.60 -11.70 13.79
CA LEU A 163 -19.83 -10.50 14.15
C LEU A 163 -20.69 -9.39 14.79
N THR A 164 -22.03 -9.51 14.77
CA THR A 164 -22.94 -8.49 15.31
C THR A 164 -22.62 -8.03 16.74
N PRO A 165 -22.15 -8.89 17.68
CA PRO A 165 -21.83 -8.45 19.03
C PRO A 165 -20.70 -7.40 19.13
N ILE A 166 -19.91 -7.18 18.08
CA ILE A 166 -18.80 -6.23 18.05
C ILE A 166 -18.93 -5.16 16.94
N ILE A 167 -20.08 -5.10 16.26
CA ILE A 167 -20.41 -4.12 15.21
C ILE A 167 -21.26 -2.98 15.80
#